data_AF-A0A844IDD5-F1
#
_entry.id   AF-A0A844IDD5-F1
#
_cell.length_a   1.000
_cell.length_b   1.000
_cell.length_c   1.000
_cell.angle_alpha   90.00
_cell.angle_beta   90.00
_cell.angle_gamma   90.00
#
_symmetry.space_group_name_H-M   'P 1'
#
loop_
_entity.id
_entity.type
_entity.pdbx_description
1 polymer ?
#
loop_
_entity_poly.entity_id
_entity_poly.type
_entity_poly.pdbx_seq_one_letter_code
_entity_poly.pdbx_strand_id
1 'polypeptide(L)'
;MKIQSFKFSNNKENWHIEEVKFEDLNLLVGGSGVGKTRILKALELIRDVALGSNRNLDNLEWSINFSHLGQNYRWELKSSSTKKEEISLNVNESKQTEIVYEKLVRYDDDSELEILIRTISDSKFNNKDLPKLKRTQSAITLFSEEDLIIPVDQAFKQLIFNFETSQRVMFRIDSDILTTYLDEEAINPPSLFKYVFADVPAIIKAFYLQKFLPDVFHEIKEYYIDIFSKVNNFRVSSERNSDVDFLLSFEIQENGLEDWIPQERISSGMFRTLIFLIEVITAPEESVILIDEFENSLGINCMAELTNFILDKSPDVQFILTSHHPYIINNIPWKTWQIVSKSGNKVKVRKASDIPALDTASSLDKFTQLINLLNWEEISE
;
A
#
# COMPACT_ATOMS: atom_id res chain seq x y z
N MET A 1 4.02 -10.53 0.38
CA MET A 1 4.22 -9.80 1.65
C MET A 1 2.96 -9.73 2.54
N LYS A 2 3.04 -10.17 3.80
CA LYS A 2 2.02 -9.85 4.81
C LYS A 2 2.68 -9.16 5.99
N ILE A 3 2.27 -7.95 6.33
CA ILE A 3 2.78 -7.24 7.52
C ILE A 3 2.11 -7.83 8.75
N GLN A 4 2.91 -8.30 9.69
CA GLN A 4 2.43 -8.92 10.94
C GLN A 4 2.35 -7.89 12.06
N SER A 5 3.41 -7.10 12.22
CA SER A 5 3.41 -5.97 13.14
C SER A 5 4.38 -4.88 12.70
N PHE A 6 4.15 -3.66 13.16
CA PHE A 6 5.15 -2.60 13.02
C PHE A 6 5.08 -1.61 14.18
N LYS A 7 6.21 -0.95 14.41
CA LYS A 7 6.39 0.13 15.38
C LYS A 7 7.18 1.25 14.71
N PHE A 8 6.84 2.50 15.00
CA PHE A 8 7.46 3.64 14.36
C PHE A 8 7.61 4.83 15.33
N SER A 9 8.71 5.56 15.24
CA SER A 9 9.00 6.76 16.02
C SER A 9 9.58 7.84 15.12
N ASN A 10 8.98 9.03 15.16
CA ASN A 10 9.59 10.26 14.69
C ASN A 10 10.00 11.08 15.90
N ASN A 11 11.27 10.97 16.29
CA ASN A 11 11.80 11.63 17.47
C ASN A 11 11.98 13.14 17.26
N LYS A 12 12.01 13.63 16.02
CA LYS A 12 12.08 15.07 15.70
C LYS A 12 10.74 15.76 15.95
N GLU A 13 9.65 15.16 15.48
CA GLU A 13 8.28 15.64 15.73
C GLU A 13 7.75 15.18 17.09
N ASN A 14 8.57 14.43 17.84
CA ASN A 14 8.23 13.82 19.11
C ASN A 14 6.91 13.07 19.02
N TRP A 15 6.76 12.16 18.04
CA TRP A 15 5.53 11.40 17.80
C TRP A 15 5.86 9.92 17.56
N HIS A 16 5.05 9.04 18.14
CA HIS A 16 5.33 7.60 18.17
C HIS A 16 4.07 6.79 17.87
N ILE A 17 4.22 5.71 17.12
CA ILE A 17 3.24 4.64 16.97
C ILE A 17 3.73 3.48 17.85
N GLU A 18 2.95 3.13 18.86
CA GLU A 18 3.16 1.88 19.60
C GLU A 18 2.96 0.68 18.67
N GLU A 19 3.47 -0.50 19.06
CA GLU A 19 3.40 -1.66 18.18
C GLU A 19 1.96 -1.97 17.77
N VAL A 20 1.73 -1.99 16.46
CA VAL A 20 0.45 -2.34 15.83
C VAL A 20 0.59 -3.73 15.23
N LYS A 21 -0.40 -4.59 15.46
CA LYS A 21 -0.48 -5.93 14.86
C LYS A 21 -1.58 -5.96 13.83
N PHE A 22 -1.31 -6.53 12.65
CA PHE A 22 -2.27 -6.59 11.55
C PHE A 22 -2.72 -8.03 11.29
N GLU A 23 -3.95 -8.15 10.81
CA GLU A 23 -4.56 -9.37 10.28
C GLU A 23 -4.67 -9.28 8.75
N ASP A 24 -5.40 -10.18 8.10
CA ASP A 24 -5.66 -10.12 6.66
C ASP A 24 -6.51 -8.90 6.26
N LEU A 25 -7.50 -8.55 7.07
CA LEU A 25 -8.27 -7.32 6.91
C LEU A 25 -8.17 -6.47 8.18
N ASN A 26 -7.90 -5.19 8.02
CA ASN A 26 -7.77 -4.24 9.12
C ASN A 26 -8.48 -2.94 8.78
N LEU A 27 -9.59 -2.66 9.46
CA LEU A 27 -10.24 -1.36 9.37
C LEU A 27 -9.81 -0.49 10.57
N LEU A 28 -8.93 0.48 10.30
CA LEU A 28 -8.52 1.48 11.28
C LEU A 28 -9.67 2.47 11.50
N VAL A 29 -10.23 2.47 12.70
CA VAL A 29 -11.31 3.38 13.13
C VAL A 29 -10.87 4.17 14.36
N GLY A 30 -11.31 5.42 14.47
CA GLY A 30 -10.84 6.31 15.53
C GLY A 30 -11.30 7.75 15.31
N GLY A 31 -11.22 8.57 16.36
CA GLY A 31 -11.54 10.00 16.31
C GLY A 31 -10.76 10.78 15.23
N SER A 32 -11.12 12.04 15.00
CA SER A 32 -10.38 12.86 14.03
C SER A 32 -8.98 13.19 14.54
N GLY A 33 -7.95 13.11 13.69
CA GLY A 33 -6.58 13.48 14.07
C GLY A 33 -5.83 12.50 15.01
N VAL A 34 -6.43 11.35 15.36
CA VAL A 34 -5.80 10.35 16.26
C VAL A 34 -4.61 9.60 15.66
N GLY A 35 -4.41 9.67 14.33
CA GLY A 35 -3.22 9.14 13.66
C GLY A 35 -3.43 8.01 12.64
N LYS A 36 -4.66 7.71 12.23
CA LYS A 36 -4.98 6.68 11.20
C LYS A 36 -4.18 6.86 9.91
N THR A 37 -4.29 8.02 9.26
CA THR A 37 -3.49 8.37 8.08
C THR A 37 -1.99 8.32 8.34
N ARG A 38 -1.54 8.63 9.56
CA ARG A 38 -0.10 8.60 9.89
C ARG A 38 0.45 7.18 9.98
N ILE A 39 -0.34 6.20 10.40
CA ILE A 39 0.02 4.78 10.36
C ILE A 39 0.31 4.37 8.91
N LEU A 40 -0.62 4.68 8.01
CA LEU A 40 -0.50 4.41 6.58
C LEU A 40 0.72 5.09 5.95
N LYS A 41 0.93 6.39 6.22
CA LYS A 41 2.10 7.14 5.73
C LYS A 41 3.43 6.64 6.30
N ALA A 42 3.45 6.09 7.51
CA ALA A 42 4.65 5.48 8.07
C ALA A 42 5.02 4.19 7.31
N LEU A 43 4.04 3.35 6.97
CA LEU A 43 4.25 2.17 6.13
C LEU A 43 4.70 2.55 4.71
N GLU A 44 4.08 3.57 4.11
CA GLU A 44 4.50 4.12 2.80
C GLU A 44 5.97 4.59 2.86
N LEU A 45 6.36 5.34 3.89
CA LEU A 45 7.75 5.77 4.07
C LEU A 45 8.71 4.58 4.18
N ILE A 46 8.36 3.54 4.94
CA ILE A 46 9.18 2.33 5.07
C ILE A 46 9.36 1.64 3.71
N ARG A 47 8.28 1.50 2.93
CA ARG A 47 8.32 0.99 1.55
C ARG A 47 9.34 1.74 0.72
N ASP A 48 9.22 3.06 0.70
CA ASP A 48 10.03 3.92 -0.14
C ASP A 48 11.51 3.86 0.22
N VAL A 49 11.83 3.74 1.51
CA VAL A 49 13.21 3.56 1.97
C VAL A 49 13.78 2.21 1.54
N ALA A 50 12.98 1.15 1.55
CA ALA A 50 13.40 -0.16 1.05
C ALA A 50 13.65 -0.13 -0.47
N LEU A 51 12.82 0.58 -1.22
CA LEU A 51 12.91 0.72 -2.69
C LEU A 51 13.88 1.83 -3.15
N GLY A 52 14.60 2.46 -2.22
CA GLY A 52 15.65 3.43 -2.53
C GLY A 52 15.17 4.82 -2.90
N SER A 53 13.88 5.12 -2.73
CA SER A 53 13.31 6.45 -2.90
C SER A 53 13.94 7.45 -1.92
N ASN A 54 14.20 8.66 -2.41
CA ASN A 54 14.80 9.70 -1.58
C ASN A 54 13.77 10.29 -0.60
N ARG A 55 13.71 9.71 0.60
CA ARG A 55 12.84 10.16 1.70
C ARG A 55 13.67 10.87 2.78
N ASN A 56 13.03 11.78 3.50
CA ASN A 56 13.64 12.44 4.65
C ASN A 56 13.61 11.51 5.86
N LEU A 57 14.79 11.12 6.36
CA LEU A 57 14.94 10.22 7.50
C LEU A 57 15.38 10.96 8.76
N ASP A 58 14.91 12.17 8.99
CA ASP A 58 15.39 12.96 10.12
C ASP A 58 14.87 12.41 11.46
N ASN A 59 15.78 11.79 12.23
CA ASN A 59 15.54 11.26 13.57
C ASN A 59 14.36 10.26 13.64
N LEU A 60 14.36 9.29 12.72
CA LEU A 60 13.35 8.23 12.62
C LEU A 60 13.87 6.91 13.20
N GLU A 61 12.96 6.10 13.70
CA GLU A 61 13.21 4.73 14.14
C GLU A 61 11.99 3.86 13.85
N TRP A 62 12.22 2.65 13.30
CA TRP A 62 11.15 1.67 13.13
C TRP A 62 11.62 0.23 13.28
N SER A 63 10.64 -0.63 13.50
CA SER A 63 10.75 -2.09 13.41
C SER A 63 9.50 -2.59 12.70
N ILE A 64 9.66 -3.38 11.64
CA ILE A 64 8.57 -4.01 10.90
C ILE A 64 8.80 -5.52 10.82
N ASN A 65 7.79 -6.29 11.21
CA ASN A 65 7.74 -7.74 11.05
C ASN A 65 6.78 -8.07 9.90
N PHE A 66 7.23 -8.87 8.95
CA PHE A 66 6.43 -9.26 7.79
C PHE A 66 6.82 -10.65 7.31
N SER A 67 5.89 -11.32 6.63
CA SER A 67 6.15 -12.59 5.95
C SER A 67 6.11 -12.43 4.44
N HIS A 68 6.89 -13.24 3.72
CA HIS A 68 6.82 -13.33 2.27
C HIS A 68 7.36 -14.68 1.80
N LEU A 69 6.70 -15.31 0.83
CA LEU A 69 7.10 -16.62 0.28
C LEU A 69 7.30 -17.68 1.38
N GLY A 70 6.41 -17.69 2.36
CA GLY A 70 6.46 -18.60 3.52
C GLY A 70 7.57 -18.33 4.55
N GLN A 71 8.35 -17.25 4.38
CA GLN A 71 9.42 -16.86 5.31
C GLN A 71 9.02 -15.65 6.15
N ASN A 72 9.49 -15.58 7.40
CA ASN A 72 9.26 -14.44 8.29
C ASN A 72 10.51 -13.58 8.39
N TYR A 73 10.34 -12.27 8.35
CA TYR A 73 11.41 -11.28 8.42
C TYR A 73 11.13 -10.22 9.48
N ARG A 74 12.21 -9.66 10.04
CA ARG A 74 12.16 -8.42 10.83
C ARG A 74 13.20 -7.46 10.30
N TRP A 75 12.76 -6.25 9.98
CA TRP A 75 13.63 -5.14 9.59
C TRP A 75 13.53 -3.98 10.57
N GLU A 76 14.68 -3.55 11.07
CA GLU A 76 14.84 -2.43 11.99
C GLU A 76 15.74 -1.38 11.37
N LEU A 77 15.41 -0.10 11.56
CA LEU A 77 16.25 1.02 11.11
C LEU A 77 16.17 2.18 12.08
N LYS A 78 17.31 2.85 12.32
CA LYS A 78 17.38 4.14 13.01
C LYS A 78 18.26 5.11 12.24
N SER A 79 17.83 6.36 12.19
CA SER A 79 18.53 7.44 11.51
C SER A 79 18.90 8.58 12.46
N SER A 80 19.93 9.32 12.09
CA SER A 80 20.44 10.44 12.87
C SER A 80 19.53 11.68 12.76
N SER A 81 19.65 12.53 13.77
CA SER A 81 19.08 13.88 13.71
C SER A 81 19.96 14.80 12.86
N THR A 82 19.34 15.57 11.98
CA THR A 82 20.00 16.64 11.24
C THR A 82 20.38 17.73 12.23
N LYS A 83 21.66 17.78 12.63
CA LYS A 83 22.13 18.80 13.58
C LYS A 83 21.81 20.21 13.08
N LYS A 84 20.91 20.90 13.79
CA LYS A 84 20.81 22.37 13.83
C LYS A 84 21.96 22.91 14.70
N GLU A 85 23.19 22.78 14.23
CA GLU A 85 24.30 23.57 14.79
C GLU A 85 24.63 24.70 13.81
N GLU A 86 24.50 25.91 14.36
CA GLU A 86 24.92 27.25 13.97
C GLU A 86 25.63 27.42 12.62
N ILE A 87 25.07 28.30 11.78
CA ILE A 87 25.74 29.15 10.78
C ILE A 87 26.99 28.51 10.15
N SER A 88 26.83 27.39 9.46
CA SER A 88 27.82 26.92 8.49
C SER A 88 27.58 27.67 7.18
N LEU A 89 28.42 28.69 6.89
CA LEU A 89 28.41 29.54 5.68
C LEU A 89 28.74 28.80 4.37
N ASN A 90 28.71 27.47 4.35
CA ASN A 90 28.99 26.67 3.17
C ASN A 90 27.67 26.18 2.56
N VAL A 91 27.21 26.91 1.54
CA VAL A 91 25.89 26.76 0.89
C VAL A 91 25.74 25.49 0.04
N ASN A 92 26.75 24.62 -0.06
CA ASN A 92 26.80 23.56 -1.07
C ASN A 92 26.83 22.10 -0.56
N GLU A 93 26.73 21.85 0.74
CA GLU A 93 26.51 20.48 1.25
C GLU A 93 25.10 20.37 1.83
N SER A 94 24.19 19.75 1.07
CA SER A 94 22.89 19.36 1.60
C SER A 94 23.11 18.43 2.79
N LYS A 95 22.85 18.90 4.02
CA LYS A 95 22.89 18.08 5.24
C LYS A 95 21.91 16.92 5.06
N GLN A 96 22.42 15.74 4.69
CA GLN A 96 21.63 14.54 4.46
C GLN A 96 21.61 13.70 5.73
N THR A 97 20.43 13.20 6.10
CA THR A 97 20.23 12.31 7.25
C THR A 97 20.94 10.99 7.01
N GLU A 98 21.63 10.48 8.03
CA GLU A 98 22.38 9.22 7.95
C GLU A 98 21.67 8.10 8.70
N ILE A 99 21.63 6.91 8.12
CA ILE A 99 21.25 5.67 8.78
C ILE A 99 22.38 5.26 9.72
N VAL A 100 22.08 5.21 11.02
CA VAL A 100 23.06 4.91 12.08
C VAL A 100 22.95 3.48 12.61
N TYR A 101 21.79 2.86 12.40
CA TYR A 101 21.53 1.45 12.71
C TYR A 101 20.58 0.87 11.68
N GLU A 102 20.87 -0.34 11.23
CA GLU A 102 19.98 -1.12 10.38
C GLU A 102 20.21 -2.61 10.65
N LYS A 103 19.14 -3.38 10.82
CA LYS A 103 19.22 -4.82 11.04
C LYS A 103 18.10 -5.52 10.28
N LEU A 104 18.46 -6.56 9.52
CA LEU A 104 17.51 -7.43 8.83
C LEU A 104 17.79 -8.87 9.24
N VAL A 105 16.74 -9.55 9.69
CA VAL A 105 16.79 -10.97 10.07
C VAL A 105 15.66 -11.74 9.41
N ARG A 106 15.91 -13.03 9.18
CA ARG A 106 14.90 -14.02 8.79
C ARG A 106 14.74 -15.03 9.92
N TYR A 107 13.54 -15.55 10.11
CA TYR A 107 13.28 -16.63 11.05
C TYR A 107 13.11 -17.95 10.31
N ASP A 108 13.95 -18.92 10.63
CA ASP A 108 13.81 -20.32 10.22
C ASP A 108 13.31 -21.08 11.46
N ASP A 109 12.03 -21.46 11.46
CA ASP A 109 11.27 -21.95 12.62
C ASP A 109 11.35 -20.96 13.81
N ASP A 110 12.08 -21.35 14.87
CA ASP A 110 12.32 -20.53 16.08
C ASP A 110 13.72 -19.88 16.10
N SER A 111 14.53 -20.07 15.05
CA SER A 111 15.90 -19.56 14.99
C SER A 111 16.01 -18.25 14.21
N GLU A 112 16.69 -17.25 14.78
CA GLU A 112 16.95 -15.96 14.14
C GLU A 112 18.24 -16.06 13.29
N LEU A 113 18.08 -15.97 11.97
CA LEU A 113 19.17 -15.84 11.02
C LEU A 113 19.43 -14.35 10.73
N GLU A 114 20.59 -13.85 11.16
CA GLU A 114 21.03 -12.50 10.83
C GLU A 114 21.50 -12.41 9.37
N ILE A 115 20.72 -11.72 8.54
CA ILE A 115 21.08 -11.44 7.14
C ILE A 115 22.01 -10.24 7.08
N LEU A 116 21.68 -9.18 7.81
CA LEU A 116 22.41 -7.93 7.78
C LEU A 116 22.34 -7.25 9.15
N ILE A 117 23.48 -6.74 9.60
CA ILE A 117 23.54 -5.76 10.67
C ILE A 117 24.50 -4.64 10.31
N ARG A 118 24.10 -3.41 10.60
CA ARG A 118 24.89 -2.21 10.37
C ARG A 118 24.78 -1.28 11.56
N THR A 119 25.92 -0.79 12.01
CA THR A 119 26.05 0.22 13.08
C THR A 119 26.89 1.40 12.59
N ILE A 120 27.21 2.32 13.51
CA ILE A 120 28.07 3.49 13.23
C ILE A 120 29.52 3.07 12.94
N SER A 121 30.00 1.94 13.48
CA SER A 121 31.38 1.48 13.30
C SER A 121 31.48 0.34 12.30
N ASP A 122 30.54 -0.58 12.34
CA ASP A 122 30.66 -1.91 11.75
C ASP A 122 29.48 -2.22 10.83
N SER A 123 29.69 -3.12 9.89
CA SER A 123 28.64 -3.61 8.99
C SER A 123 28.94 -5.06 8.65
N LYS A 124 27.92 -5.91 8.71
CA LYS A 124 28.02 -7.33 8.36
C LYS A 124 26.88 -7.73 7.46
N PHE A 125 27.17 -8.63 6.54
CA PHE A 125 26.19 -9.31 5.70
C PHE A 125 26.49 -10.80 5.70
N ASN A 126 25.48 -11.60 6.05
CA ASN A 126 25.58 -13.05 6.21
C ASN A 126 26.81 -13.45 7.05
N ASN A 127 26.94 -12.84 8.24
CA ASN A 127 28.05 -13.00 9.18
C ASN A 127 29.46 -12.61 8.68
N LYS A 128 29.59 -12.03 7.49
CA LYS A 128 30.87 -11.53 6.96
C LYS A 128 30.96 -10.03 7.12
N ASP A 129 32.14 -9.54 7.52
CA ASP A 129 32.38 -8.10 7.64
C ASP A 129 32.34 -7.43 6.26
N LEU A 130 31.70 -6.27 6.21
CA LEU A 130 31.57 -5.43 5.02
C LEU A 130 32.41 -4.16 5.15
N PRO A 131 32.84 -3.58 4.01
CA PRO A 131 33.39 -2.23 3.99
C PRO A 131 32.33 -1.19 4.37
N LYS A 132 32.75 0.07 4.52
CA LYS A 132 31.83 1.18 4.81
C LYS A 132 30.78 1.33 3.71
N LEU A 133 29.51 1.18 4.10
CA LEU A 133 28.35 1.38 3.23
C LEU A 133 27.93 2.85 3.17
N LYS A 134 27.28 3.24 2.07
CA LYS A 134 26.64 4.55 1.93
C LYS A 134 25.55 4.73 2.98
N ARG A 135 25.54 5.83 3.73
CA ARG A 135 24.69 6.06 4.91
C ARG A 135 23.32 6.64 4.60
N THR A 136 23.11 7.07 3.37
CA THR A 136 21.89 7.78 2.95
C THR A 136 20.89 6.86 2.26
N GLN A 137 21.19 5.56 2.16
CA GLN A 137 20.36 4.53 1.55
C GLN A 137 20.36 3.30 2.45
N SER A 138 19.22 2.60 2.47
CA SER A 138 19.07 1.34 3.19
C SER A 138 19.98 0.28 2.59
N ALA A 139 20.44 -0.64 3.40
CA ALA A 139 21.19 -1.79 2.93
C ALA A 139 20.32 -2.74 2.09
N ILE A 140 18.99 -2.77 2.31
CA ILE A 140 18.07 -3.46 1.40
C ILE A 140 18.24 -2.95 -0.03
N THR A 141 18.24 -1.63 -0.24
CA THR A 141 18.48 -1.04 -1.55
C THR A 141 19.89 -1.30 -2.08
N LEU A 142 20.91 -1.21 -1.21
CA LEU A 142 22.31 -1.37 -1.63
C LEU A 142 22.66 -2.80 -2.07
N PHE A 143 21.92 -3.79 -1.56
CA PHE A 143 22.14 -5.21 -1.80
C PHE A 143 20.94 -5.87 -2.51
N SER A 144 20.15 -5.13 -3.28
CA SER A 144 18.93 -5.63 -3.92
C SER A 144 19.16 -6.78 -4.91
N GLU A 145 20.40 -6.97 -5.37
CA GLU A 145 20.82 -8.06 -6.27
C GLU A 145 21.32 -9.31 -5.52
N GLU A 146 21.43 -9.27 -4.19
CA GLU A 146 21.89 -10.41 -3.39
C GLU A 146 20.74 -11.40 -3.12
N ASP A 147 20.99 -12.71 -3.24
CA ASP A 147 19.98 -13.77 -3.09
C ASP A 147 19.18 -13.70 -1.78
N LEU A 148 19.81 -13.25 -0.68
CA LEU A 148 19.16 -13.13 0.63
C LEU A 148 18.26 -11.89 0.75
N ILE A 149 18.41 -10.90 -0.14
CA ILE A 149 17.70 -9.62 -0.13
C ILE A 149 16.65 -9.54 -1.24
N ILE A 150 16.84 -10.22 -2.37
CA ILE A 150 15.87 -10.27 -3.48
C ILE A 150 14.43 -10.52 -2.97
N PRO A 151 14.14 -11.50 -2.08
CA PRO A 151 12.80 -11.70 -1.55
C PRO A 151 12.28 -10.49 -0.75
N VAL A 152 13.15 -9.81 -0.02
CA VAL A 152 12.78 -8.64 0.79
C VAL A 152 12.46 -7.44 -0.11
N ASP A 153 13.27 -7.19 -1.13
CA ASP A 153 13.00 -6.16 -2.14
C ASP A 153 11.66 -6.42 -2.86
N GLN A 154 11.42 -7.67 -3.27
CA GLN A 154 10.16 -8.10 -3.87
C GLN A 154 8.97 -7.90 -2.93
N ALA A 155 9.13 -8.20 -1.63
CA ALA A 155 8.07 -8.00 -0.64
C ALA A 155 7.63 -6.52 -0.58
N PHE A 156 8.57 -5.58 -0.53
CA PHE A 156 8.24 -4.15 -0.47
C PHE A 156 7.65 -3.60 -1.79
N LYS A 157 7.95 -4.20 -2.94
CA LYS A 157 7.25 -3.88 -4.20
C LYS A 157 5.77 -4.25 -4.16
N GLN A 158 5.39 -5.25 -3.35
CA GLN A 158 4.00 -5.70 -3.15
C GLN A 158 3.22 -4.90 -2.09
N LEU A 159 3.82 -3.86 -1.51
CA LEU A 159 3.12 -2.93 -0.62
C LEU A 159 2.57 -1.77 -1.47
N ILE A 160 1.27 -1.77 -1.72
CA ILE A 160 0.58 -0.88 -2.67
C ILE A 160 -0.21 0.19 -1.89
N PHE A 161 -0.13 1.46 -2.31
CA PHE A 161 -0.71 2.60 -1.59
C PHE A 161 -1.63 3.46 -2.49
N ASN A 162 -2.87 3.73 -2.03
CA ASN A 162 -3.85 4.73 -2.51
C ASN A 162 -4.16 4.83 -4.03
N PHE A 163 -3.60 3.98 -4.89
CA PHE A 163 -3.87 3.88 -6.32
C PHE A 163 -3.97 5.25 -7.03
N GLU A 164 -3.11 6.21 -6.68
CA GLU A 164 -3.22 7.60 -7.14
C GLU A 164 -2.97 7.70 -8.65
N THR A 165 -4.03 7.55 -9.45
CA THR A 165 -4.00 7.71 -10.90
C THR A 165 -4.79 8.95 -11.30
N SER A 166 -4.11 9.91 -11.92
CA SER A 166 -4.77 11.11 -12.45
C SER A 166 -5.62 10.75 -13.66
N GLN A 167 -6.94 10.94 -13.54
CA GLN A 167 -7.89 10.70 -14.63
C GLN A 167 -7.60 11.53 -15.90
N ARG A 168 -6.94 12.68 -15.75
CA ARG A 168 -6.62 13.58 -16.86
C ARG A 168 -5.36 13.18 -17.63
N VAL A 169 -4.60 12.22 -17.11
CA VAL A 169 -3.37 11.76 -17.77
C VAL A 169 -3.77 10.62 -18.72
N MET A 170 -3.79 10.93 -20.01
CA MET A 170 -3.76 9.89 -21.03
C MET A 170 -2.36 9.29 -21.06
N PHE A 171 -2.26 7.97 -21.06
CA PHE A 171 -0.98 7.30 -20.91
C PHE A 171 -0.28 7.24 -22.26
N ARG A 172 0.82 7.97 -22.38
CA ARG A 172 1.67 7.96 -23.57
C ARG A 172 2.65 6.81 -23.44
N ILE A 173 2.68 5.94 -24.44
CA ILE A 173 3.61 4.82 -24.48
C ILE A 173 4.37 4.89 -25.78
N ASP A 174 5.69 4.85 -25.66
CA ASP A 174 6.62 4.67 -26.76
C ASP A 174 6.44 3.26 -27.35
N SER A 175 6.52 3.12 -28.68
CA SER A 175 6.42 1.82 -29.35
C SER A 175 7.36 0.77 -28.76
N ASP A 176 8.55 1.17 -28.29
CA ASP A 176 9.54 0.25 -27.72
C ASP A 176 9.12 -0.28 -26.34
N ILE A 177 8.46 0.56 -25.54
CA ILE A 177 7.89 0.16 -24.24
C ILE A 177 6.66 -0.73 -24.47
N LEU A 178 5.83 -0.38 -25.45
CA LEU A 178 4.64 -1.15 -25.79
C LEU A 178 5.02 -2.54 -26.32
N THR A 179 6.04 -2.66 -27.17
CA THR A 179 6.55 -3.96 -27.63
C THR A 179 7.12 -4.80 -26.49
N THR A 180 7.85 -4.18 -25.55
CA THR A 180 8.32 -4.87 -24.33
C THR A 180 7.16 -5.41 -23.50
N TYR A 181 6.10 -4.63 -23.32
CA TYR A 181 4.92 -5.09 -22.59
C TYR A 181 4.00 -5.98 -23.41
N LEU A 182 4.11 -6.07 -24.74
CA LEU A 182 3.28 -6.94 -25.59
C LEU A 182 3.94 -8.32 -25.82
N ASP A 183 5.10 -8.59 -25.22
CA ASP A 183 5.74 -9.89 -25.32
C ASP A 183 4.98 -10.91 -24.44
N GLU A 184 4.22 -11.80 -25.09
CA GLU A 184 3.51 -12.90 -24.42
C GLU A 184 4.47 -13.87 -23.72
N GLU A 185 5.73 -13.98 -24.16
CA GLU A 185 6.70 -14.90 -23.54
C GLU A 185 7.10 -14.44 -22.13
N ALA A 186 7.08 -13.13 -21.86
CA ALA A 186 7.46 -12.56 -20.56
C ALA A 186 6.54 -13.00 -19.41
N ILE A 187 5.32 -13.44 -19.72
CA ILE A 187 4.34 -13.90 -18.74
C ILE A 187 3.90 -15.34 -18.99
N ASN A 188 4.76 -16.17 -19.58
CA ASN A 188 4.49 -17.60 -19.72
C ASN A 188 5.18 -18.39 -18.58
N PRO A 189 4.44 -19.01 -17.64
CA PRO A 189 2.98 -19.19 -17.63
C PRO A 189 2.20 -17.95 -17.15
N PRO A 190 0.91 -17.78 -17.54
CA PRO A 190 0.09 -16.59 -17.25
C PRO A 190 0.09 -16.09 -15.80
N SER A 191 0.34 -16.97 -14.83
CA SER A 191 0.48 -16.63 -13.41
C SER A 191 1.60 -15.62 -13.14
N LEU A 192 2.60 -15.50 -14.01
CA LEU A 192 3.69 -14.53 -13.88
C LEU A 192 3.24 -13.08 -14.08
N PHE A 193 2.08 -12.86 -14.74
CA PHE A 193 1.57 -11.53 -15.04
C PHE A 193 1.54 -10.62 -13.80
N LYS A 194 0.96 -11.11 -12.70
CA LYS A 194 0.80 -10.32 -11.47
C LYS A 194 2.14 -9.79 -10.93
N TYR A 195 3.21 -10.57 -11.08
CA TYR A 195 4.55 -10.23 -10.61
C TYR A 195 5.29 -9.30 -11.57
N VAL A 196 5.23 -9.57 -12.87
CA VAL A 196 5.87 -8.76 -13.93
C VAL A 196 5.22 -7.36 -14.00
N PHE A 197 3.91 -7.29 -13.81
CA PHE A 197 3.13 -6.06 -13.89
C PHE A 197 2.83 -5.42 -12.52
N ALA A 198 3.46 -5.87 -11.43
CA ALA A 198 3.13 -5.40 -10.08
C ALA A 198 3.20 -3.86 -9.94
N ASP A 199 4.27 -3.26 -10.46
CA ASP A 199 4.55 -1.81 -10.39
C ASP A 199 4.22 -1.07 -11.72
N VAL A 200 3.47 -1.73 -12.61
CA VAL A 200 3.07 -1.16 -13.91
C VAL A 200 1.73 -0.43 -13.77
N PRO A 201 1.51 0.74 -14.41
CA PRO A 201 0.23 1.46 -14.31
C PRO A 201 -1.01 0.65 -14.73
N ALA A 202 -2.12 0.79 -13.99
CA ALA A 202 -3.39 0.09 -14.23
C ALA A 202 -3.90 0.11 -15.69
N ILE A 203 -3.76 1.23 -16.41
CA ILE A 203 -4.17 1.33 -17.83
C ILE A 203 -3.38 0.37 -18.73
N ILE A 204 -2.08 0.19 -18.45
CA ILE A 204 -1.23 -0.77 -19.17
C ILE A 204 -1.61 -2.19 -18.77
N LYS A 205 -1.83 -2.45 -17.47
CA LYS A 205 -2.33 -3.75 -17.00
C LYS A 205 -3.62 -4.11 -17.74
N ALA A 206 -4.61 -3.22 -17.75
CA ALA A 206 -5.89 -3.43 -18.41
C ALA A 206 -5.77 -3.63 -19.92
N PHE A 207 -4.94 -2.84 -20.61
CA PHE A 207 -4.70 -3.02 -22.04
C PHE A 207 -4.10 -4.39 -22.35
N TYR A 208 -3.15 -4.83 -21.54
CA TYR A 208 -2.53 -6.14 -21.67
C TYR A 208 -3.53 -7.27 -21.42
N LEU A 209 -4.26 -7.21 -20.30
CA LEU A 209 -5.30 -8.18 -19.94
C LEU A 209 -6.35 -8.30 -21.06
N GLN A 210 -6.81 -7.18 -21.60
CA GLN A 210 -7.77 -7.16 -22.70
C GLN A 210 -7.31 -7.95 -23.94
N LYS A 211 -6.00 -7.98 -24.20
CA LYS A 211 -5.43 -8.66 -25.37
C LYS A 211 -5.07 -10.12 -25.11
N PHE A 212 -4.46 -10.40 -23.97
CA PHE A 212 -3.75 -11.67 -23.75
C PHE A 212 -4.31 -12.51 -22.60
N LEU A 213 -5.03 -11.90 -21.66
CA LEU A 213 -5.67 -12.59 -20.53
C LEU A 213 -7.15 -12.19 -20.43
N PRO A 214 -7.96 -12.49 -21.47
CA PRO A 214 -9.33 -11.99 -21.58
C PRO A 214 -10.24 -12.49 -20.46
N ASP A 215 -9.97 -13.65 -19.87
CA ASP A 215 -10.76 -14.19 -18.75
C ASP A 215 -10.61 -13.30 -17.49
N VAL A 216 -9.38 -12.88 -17.18
CA VAL A 216 -9.12 -11.94 -16.07
C VAL A 216 -9.69 -10.55 -16.38
N PHE A 217 -9.60 -10.11 -17.64
CA PHE A 217 -10.22 -8.86 -18.06
C PHE A 217 -11.76 -8.91 -17.94
N HIS A 218 -12.35 -10.06 -18.21
CA HIS A 218 -13.78 -10.29 -18.07
C HIS A 218 -14.22 -10.27 -16.60
N GLU A 219 -13.44 -10.87 -15.68
CA GLU A 219 -13.70 -10.76 -14.24
C GLU A 219 -13.78 -9.29 -13.80
N ILE A 220 -12.80 -8.45 -14.23
CA ILE A 220 -12.81 -7.02 -13.92
C ILE A 220 -14.07 -6.33 -14.49
N LYS A 221 -14.51 -6.71 -15.70
CA LYS A 221 -15.75 -6.21 -16.31
C LYS A 221 -16.98 -6.56 -15.51
N GLU A 222 -17.10 -7.80 -15.06
CA GLU A 222 -18.25 -8.24 -14.29
C GLU A 222 -18.39 -7.45 -12.99
N TYR A 223 -17.32 -7.31 -12.21
CA TYR A 223 -17.34 -6.47 -11.01
C TYR A 223 -17.69 -5.01 -11.33
N TYR A 224 -17.11 -4.45 -12.40
CA TYR A 224 -17.36 -3.05 -12.75
C TYR A 224 -18.81 -2.79 -13.17
N ILE A 225 -19.40 -3.70 -13.94
CA ILE A 225 -20.79 -3.63 -14.41
C ILE A 225 -21.77 -3.87 -13.25
N ASP A 226 -21.47 -4.80 -12.34
CA ASP A 226 -22.27 -5.05 -11.14
C ASP A 226 -22.34 -3.79 -10.26
N ILE A 227 -21.20 -3.12 -10.06
CA ILE A 227 -21.11 -1.85 -9.33
C ILE A 227 -21.87 -0.71 -10.07
N PHE A 228 -21.72 -0.62 -11.39
CA PHE A 228 -22.32 0.44 -12.19
C PHE A 228 -23.30 -0.12 -13.21
N SER A 229 -24.49 -0.51 -12.75
CA SER A 229 -25.56 -1.11 -13.57
C SER A 229 -25.98 -0.34 -14.84
N LYS A 230 -25.60 0.93 -14.98
CA LYS A 230 -25.80 1.71 -16.22
C LYS A 230 -24.77 1.41 -17.29
N VAL A 231 -23.59 0.94 -16.92
CA VAL A 231 -22.51 0.52 -17.81
C VAL A 231 -22.77 -0.91 -18.25
N ASN A 232 -22.56 -1.22 -19.52
CA ASN A 232 -22.61 -2.59 -20.04
C ASN A 232 -21.25 -3.09 -20.55
N ASN A 233 -20.28 -2.19 -20.72
CA ASN A 233 -18.96 -2.55 -21.21
C ASN A 233 -17.94 -1.48 -20.83
N PHE A 234 -16.67 -1.89 -20.74
CA PHE A 234 -15.54 -0.98 -20.78
C PHE A 234 -14.42 -1.57 -21.65
N ARG A 235 -13.54 -0.72 -22.16
CA ARG A 235 -12.36 -1.14 -22.90
C ARG A 235 -11.20 -0.18 -22.67
N VAL A 236 -10.01 -0.62 -23.06
CA VAL A 236 -8.89 0.29 -23.30
C VAL A 236 -8.76 0.52 -24.79
N SER A 237 -8.92 1.76 -25.22
CA SER A 237 -8.66 2.16 -26.61
C SER A 237 -7.19 2.55 -26.78
N SER A 238 -6.67 2.35 -27.99
CA SER A 238 -5.32 2.72 -28.38
C SER A 238 -5.38 3.54 -29.66
N GLU A 239 -5.14 4.83 -29.55
CA GLU A 239 -5.07 5.72 -30.71
C GLU A 239 -3.61 5.97 -31.09
N ARG A 240 -3.32 5.92 -32.40
CA ARG A 240 -2.00 6.25 -32.93
C ARG A 240 -1.98 7.73 -33.29
N ASN A 241 -1.06 8.49 -32.71
CA ASN A 241 -0.89 9.91 -33.02
C ASN A 241 0.38 10.10 -33.86
N SER A 242 0.42 11.11 -34.73
CA SER A 242 1.59 11.37 -35.59
C SER A 242 2.85 11.76 -34.81
N ASP A 243 2.69 12.23 -33.57
CA ASP A 243 3.78 12.65 -32.67
C ASP A 243 4.01 11.70 -31.46
N VAL A 244 3.14 10.69 -31.26
CA VAL A 244 3.17 9.75 -30.12
C VAL A 244 2.79 8.36 -30.63
N ASP A 245 3.62 7.34 -30.38
CA ASP A 245 3.40 6.01 -30.93
C ASP A 245 2.05 5.42 -30.53
N PHE A 246 1.65 5.49 -29.25
CA PHE A 246 0.31 5.11 -28.81
C PHE A 246 -0.19 5.93 -27.63
N LEU A 247 -1.49 6.27 -27.68
CA LEU A 247 -2.24 6.90 -26.60
C LEU A 247 -3.26 5.92 -26.06
N LEU A 248 -3.11 5.51 -24.80
CA LEU A 248 -4.08 4.64 -24.13
C LEU A 248 -5.04 5.46 -23.27
N SER A 249 -6.32 5.13 -23.38
CA SER A 249 -7.40 5.67 -22.56
C SER A 249 -8.48 4.63 -22.29
N PHE A 250 -9.15 4.78 -21.15
CA PHE A 250 -10.34 3.99 -20.85
C PHE A 250 -11.56 4.56 -21.57
N GLU A 251 -12.42 3.66 -22.02
CA GLU A 251 -13.73 3.99 -22.56
C GLU A 251 -14.78 3.10 -21.92
N ILE A 252 -15.95 3.66 -21.61
CA ILE A 252 -17.11 2.90 -21.13
C ILE A 252 -18.26 3.01 -22.11
N GLN A 253 -19.15 2.03 -22.09
CA GLN A 253 -20.38 2.05 -22.86
C GLN A 253 -21.56 1.86 -21.89
N GLU A 254 -22.60 2.68 -22.06
CA GLU A 254 -23.79 2.64 -21.23
C GLU A 254 -24.95 1.92 -21.94
N ASN A 255 -25.90 1.44 -21.15
CA ASN A 255 -27.10 0.76 -21.62
C ASN A 255 -27.91 1.64 -22.59
N GLY A 256 -28.16 1.11 -23.79
CA GLY A 256 -28.93 1.79 -24.82
C GLY A 256 -28.17 2.86 -25.61
N LEU A 257 -26.86 3.03 -25.38
CA LEU A 257 -26.00 3.90 -26.17
C LEU A 257 -25.00 3.06 -26.98
N GLU A 258 -24.92 3.32 -28.28
CA GLU A 258 -23.92 2.67 -29.15
C GLU A 258 -22.55 3.34 -29.03
N ASP A 259 -22.51 4.64 -28.70
CA ASP A 259 -21.29 5.42 -28.61
C ASP A 259 -20.50 5.11 -27.33
N TRP A 260 -19.17 5.09 -27.46
CA TRP A 260 -18.24 4.98 -26.34
C TRP A 260 -18.07 6.33 -25.64
N ILE A 261 -18.12 6.33 -24.31
CA ILE A 261 -17.87 7.49 -23.46
C ILE A 261 -16.36 7.51 -23.16
N PRO A 262 -15.64 8.58 -23.56
CA PRO A 262 -14.20 8.68 -23.35
C PRO A 262 -13.85 8.96 -21.88
N GLN A 263 -12.64 8.59 -21.48
CA GLN A 263 -12.10 8.67 -20.11
C GLN A 263 -12.38 10.01 -19.40
N GLU A 264 -12.24 11.13 -20.11
CA GLU A 264 -12.40 12.48 -19.56
C GLU A 264 -13.85 12.80 -19.17
N ARG A 265 -14.80 12.03 -19.71
CA ARG A 265 -16.25 12.16 -19.42
C ARG A 265 -16.75 11.12 -18.42
N ILE A 266 -15.93 10.14 -18.05
CA ILE A 266 -16.26 9.20 -16.97
C ILE A 266 -16.27 9.98 -15.64
N SER A 267 -17.18 9.66 -14.72
CA SER A 267 -17.14 10.30 -13.39
C SER A 267 -15.87 9.89 -12.63
N SER A 268 -15.32 10.77 -11.80
CA SER A 268 -14.09 10.46 -11.05
C SER A 268 -14.23 9.23 -10.14
N GLY A 269 -15.40 9.03 -9.54
CA GLY A 269 -15.71 7.84 -8.74
C GLY A 269 -15.72 6.55 -9.57
N MET A 270 -16.30 6.59 -10.77
CA MET A 270 -16.29 5.46 -11.71
C MET A 270 -14.88 5.13 -12.21
N PHE A 271 -14.09 6.16 -12.53
CA PHE A 271 -12.71 5.98 -12.95
C PHE A 271 -11.85 5.38 -11.83
N ARG A 272 -11.91 5.96 -10.63
CA ARG A 272 -11.17 5.45 -9.46
C ARG A 272 -11.57 4.02 -9.10
N THR A 273 -12.86 3.70 -9.20
CA THR A 273 -13.35 2.34 -8.99
C THR A 273 -12.76 1.37 -10.00
N LEU A 274 -12.67 1.75 -11.28
CA LEU A 274 -12.05 0.90 -12.30
C LEU A 274 -10.57 0.65 -12.01
N ILE A 275 -9.81 1.70 -11.69
CA ILE A 275 -8.40 1.59 -11.29
C ILE A 275 -8.25 0.68 -10.08
N PHE A 276 -9.09 0.88 -9.06
CA PHE A 276 -9.10 0.07 -7.84
C PHE A 276 -9.32 -1.42 -8.14
N LEU A 277 -10.33 -1.77 -8.95
CA LEU A 277 -10.59 -3.15 -9.33
C LEU A 277 -9.40 -3.78 -10.07
N ILE A 278 -8.84 -3.07 -11.05
CA ILE A 278 -7.68 -3.54 -11.82
C ILE A 278 -6.52 -3.81 -10.87
N GLU A 279 -6.19 -2.86 -10.00
CA GLU A 279 -5.04 -2.97 -9.11
C GLU A 279 -5.19 -4.10 -8.09
N VAL A 280 -6.38 -4.27 -7.50
CA VAL A 280 -6.63 -5.37 -6.54
C VAL A 280 -6.64 -6.74 -7.23
N ILE A 281 -7.32 -6.88 -8.38
CA ILE A 281 -7.42 -8.17 -9.08
C ILE A 281 -6.04 -8.60 -9.62
N THR A 282 -5.22 -7.64 -10.05
CA THR A 282 -3.88 -7.90 -10.59
C THR A 282 -2.78 -7.89 -9.54
N ALA A 283 -3.09 -7.59 -8.28
CA ALA A 283 -2.11 -7.68 -7.21
C ALA A 283 -1.60 -9.13 -7.07
N PRO A 284 -0.27 -9.34 -6.96
CA PRO A 284 0.29 -10.61 -6.55
C PRO A 284 -0.38 -11.15 -5.28
N GLU A 285 -0.45 -12.47 -5.16
CA GLU A 285 -0.81 -13.09 -3.88
C GLU A 285 0.13 -12.60 -2.78
N GLU A 286 -0.41 -12.51 -1.56
CA GLU A 286 0.26 -11.86 -0.45
C GLU A 286 0.59 -10.38 -0.72
N SER A 287 -0.13 -9.61 -1.53
CA SER A 287 0.13 -8.15 -1.55
C SER A 287 -0.47 -7.48 -0.31
N VAL A 288 0.09 -6.33 0.09
CA VAL A 288 -0.51 -5.47 1.12
C VAL A 288 -1.05 -4.22 0.46
N ILE A 289 -2.34 -3.96 0.63
CA ILE A 289 -3.06 -2.83 0.05
C ILE A 289 -3.45 -1.86 1.15
N LEU A 290 -2.88 -0.66 1.09
CA LEU A 290 -3.11 0.44 2.00
C LEU A 290 -4.07 1.45 1.36
N ILE A 291 -5.20 1.72 2.01
CA ILE A 291 -6.19 2.70 1.52
C ILE A 291 -6.58 3.66 2.64
N ASP A 292 -6.24 4.93 2.46
CA ASP A 292 -6.68 5.99 3.34
C ASP A 292 -8.04 6.54 2.90
N GLU A 293 -8.93 6.76 3.86
CA GLU A 293 -10.29 7.25 3.66
C GLU A 293 -10.99 6.48 2.54
N PHE A 294 -11.22 5.19 2.77
CA PHE A 294 -11.78 4.26 1.78
C PHE A 294 -13.03 4.83 1.08
N GLU A 295 -13.89 5.53 1.82
CA GLU A 295 -15.07 6.21 1.30
C GLU A 295 -14.78 7.40 0.37
N ASN A 296 -13.68 8.15 0.55
CA ASN A 296 -13.36 9.33 -0.25
C ASN A 296 -12.79 8.97 -1.63
N SER A 297 -12.29 7.75 -1.74
CA SER A 297 -11.81 7.19 -2.99
C SER A 297 -12.95 6.73 -3.90
N LEU A 298 -14.17 6.56 -3.36
CA LEU A 298 -15.26 5.82 -4.01
C LEU A 298 -16.57 6.64 -4.01
N GLY A 299 -17.34 6.61 -5.09
CA GLY A 299 -18.65 7.28 -5.11
C GLY A 299 -19.61 6.65 -4.10
N ILE A 300 -20.52 7.43 -3.49
CA ILE A 300 -21.48 6.93 -2.49
C ILE A 300 -22.27 5.70 -2.98
N ASN A 301 -22.53 5.63 -4.30
CA ASN A 301 -23.32 4.58 -4.91
C ASN A 301 -22.61 3.22 -5.08
N CYS A 302 -21.28 3.14 -4.92
CA CYS A 302 -20.53 1.89 -5.09
C CYS A 302 -19.97 1.31 -3.78
N MET A 303 -20.29 1.95 -2.64
CA MET A 303 -19.72 1.59 -1.34
C MET A 303 -20.06 0.16 -0.90
N ALA A 304 -21.28 -0.31 -1.20
CA ALA A 304 -21.74 -1.63 -0.79
C ALA A 304 -20.98 -2.73 -1.51
N GLU A 305 -20.97 -2.64 -2.83
CA GLU A 305 -20.36 -3.60 -3.74
C GLU A 305 -18.84 -3.62 -3.55
N LEU A 306 -18.21 -2.46 -3.31
CA LEU A 306 -16.77 -2.39 -3.05
C LEU A 306 -16.38 -2.89 -1.66
N THR A 307 -17.24 -2.73 -0.66
CA THR A 307 -17.03 -3.38 0.64
C THR A 307 -17.06 -4.89 0.47
N ASN A 308 -18.05 -5.43 -0.25
CA ASN A 308 -18.14 -6.87 -0.52
C ASN A 308 -16.93 -7.38 -1.30
N PHE A 309 -16.48 -6.63 -2.32
CA PHE A 309 -15.30 -6.96 -3.11
C PHE A 309 -14.03 -7.05 -2.24
N ILE A 310 -13.81 -6.11 -1.31
CA ILE A 310 -12.67 -6.20 -0.38
C ILE A 310 -12.78 -7.43 0.51
N LEU A 311 -13.98 -7.72 1.04
CA LEU A 311 -14.18 -8.89 1.89
C LEU A 311 -13.86 -10.18 1.14
N ASP A 312 -14.30 -10.28 -0.11
CA ASP A 312 -14.02 -11.40 -1.02
C ASP A 312 -12.53 -11.58 -1.31
N LYS A 313 -11.79 -10.48 -1.54
CA LYS A 313 -10.35 -10.52 -1.86
C LYS A 313 -9.43 -10.58 -0.63
N SER A 314 -9.92 -10.26 0.56
CA SER A 314 -9.12 -10.22 1.79
C SER A 314 -8.40 -11.53 2.18
N PRO A 315 -8.83 -12.73 1.77
CA PRO A 315 -8.04 -13.95 1.98
C PRO A 315 -6.75 -14.03 1.15
N ASP A 316 -6.72 -13.38 -0.02
CA ASP A 316 -5.60 -13.48 -0.98
C ASP A 316 -4.59 -12.33 -0.81
N VAL A 317 -5.07 -11.17 -0.37
CA VAL A 317 -4.28 -9.95 -0.15
C VAL A 317 -4.63 -9.31 1.19
N GLN A 318 -3.64 -8.69 1.83
CA GLN A 318 -3.83 -8.01 3.10
C GLN A 318 -4.34 -6.58 2.86
N PHE A 319 -5.43 -6.20 3.54
CA PHE A 319 -5.96 -4.83 3.52
C PHE A 319 -5.71 -4.10 4.84
N ILE A 320 -5.21 -2.87 4.74
CA ILE A 320 -5.14 -1.91 5.85
C ILE A 320 -5.82 -0.63 5.41
N LEU A 321 -7.05 -0.45 5.90
CA LEU A 321 -7.98 0.59 5.47
C LEU A 321 -8.18 1.60 6.59
N THR A 322 -8.42 2.87 6.24
CA THR A 322 -9.00 3.84 7.19
C THR A 322 -10.38 4.24 6.71
N SER A 323 -11.30 4.46 7.65
CA SER A 323 -12.62 5.00 7.31
C SER A 323 -13.23 5.74 8.50
N HIS A 324 -14.01 6.76 8.18
CA HIS A 324 -14.91 7.45 9.10
C HIS A 324 -16.38 7.18 8.75
N HIS A 325 -16.65 6.47 7.67
CA HIS A 325 -17.99 6.35 7.12
C HIS A 325 -18.81 5.28 7.87
N PRO A 326 -19.98 5.63 8.46
CA PRO A 326 -20.79 4.70 9.24
C PRO A 326 -21.16 3.41 8.50
N TYR A 327 -21.47 3.52 7.20
CA TYR A 327 -21.77 2.35 6.38
C TYR A 327 -20.59 1.37 6.26
N ILE A 328 -19.37 1.85 6.00
CA ILE A 328 -18.19 0.99 5.87
C ILE A 328 -17.92 0.28 7.19
N ILE A 329 -17.92 1.05 8.28
CA ILE A 329 -17.69 0.51 9.62
C ILE A 329 -18.72 -0.57 9.94
N ASN A 330 -20.01 -0.32 9.71
CA ASN A 330 -21.08 -1.28 10.01
C ASN A 330 -21.03 -2.58 9.18
N ASN A 331 -20.52 -2.53 7.95
CA ASN A 331 -20.53 -3.68 7.03
C ASN A 331 -19.21 -4.46 7.01
N ILE A 332 -18.12 -3.90 7.54
CA ILE A 332 -16.88 -4.65 7.75
C ILE A 332 -16.97 -5.40 9.10
N PRO A 333 -16.62 -6.71 9.14
CA PRO A 333 -16.70 -7.50 10.37
C PRO A 333 -15.97 -6.84 11.55
N TRP A 334 -16.68 -6.59 12.65
CA TRP A 334 -16.11 -5.85 13.79
C TRP A 334 -14.82 -6.43 14.37
N LYS A 335 -14.57 -7.73 14.22
CA LYS A 335 -13.34 -8.39 14.67
C LYS A 335 -12.09 -7.88 13.95
N THR A 336 -12.24 -7.36 12.73
CA THR A 336 -11.16 -6.79 11.93
C THR A 336 -10.96 -5.29 12.21
N TRP A 337 -11.78 -4.69 13.07
CA TRP A 337 -11.61 -3.29 13.46
C TRP A 337 -10.40 -3.14 14.38
N GLN A 338 -9.60 -2.12 14.07
CA GLN A 338 -8.44 -1.69 14.82
C GLN A 338 -8.71 -0.28 15.35
N ILE A 339 -8.97 -0.18 16.66
CA ILE A 339 -9.32 1.08 17.31
C ILE A 339 -8.06 1.89 17.53
N VAL A 340 -7.92 2.99 16.79
CA VAL A 340 -6.81 3.92 16.86
C VAL A 340 -7.14 5.03 17.84
N SER A 341 -6.31 5.17 18.86
CA SER A 341 -6.40 6.24 19.85
C SER A 341 -5.06 6.94 20.01
N LYS A 342 -5.09 8.15 20.58
CA LYS A 342 -3.89 8.94 20.84
C LYS A 342 -3.81 9.23 22.33
N SER A 343 -2.60 9.39 22.84
CA SER A 343 -2.38 9.84 24.22
C SER A 343 -1.12 10.69 24.21
N GLY A 344 -1.32 12.01 24.26
CA GLY A 344 -0.27 12.99 24.04
C GLY A 344 0.37 12.81 22.66
N ASN A 345 1.57 12.23 22.62
CA ASN A 345 2.31 12.02 21.39
C ASN A 345 2.41 10.56 20.93
N LYS A 346 1.71 9.65 21.60
CA LYS A 346 1.71 8.23 21.28
C LYS A 346 0.39 7.84 20.63
N VAL A 347 0.47 7.18 19.48
CA VAL A 347 -0.65 6.54 18.80
C VAL A 347 -0.65 5.08 19.21
N LYS A 348 -1.81 4.60 19.64
CA LYS A 348 -2.05 3.22 20.05
C LYS A 348 -3.12 2.61 19.18
N VAL A 349 -3.00 1.31 18.95
CA VAL A 349 -4.00 0.54 18.22
C VAL A 349 -4.39 -0.67 19.05
N ARG A 350 -5.68 -0.86 19.27
CA ARG A 350 -6.24 -2.02 19.97
C ARG A 350 -7.19 -2.75 19.04
N LYS A 351 -7.17 -4.07 19.05
CA LYS A 351 -8.19 -4.84 18.33
C LYS A 351 -9.53 -4.62 19.00
N ALA A 352 -10.59 -4.48 18.21
CA ALA A 352 -11.92 -4.35 18.77
C ALA A 352 -12.34 -5.58 19.58
N SER A 353 -11.90 -6.77 19.18
CA SER A 353 -12.11 -8.04 19.92
C SER A 353 -11.52 -8.06 21.33
N ASP A 354 -10.52 -7.22 21.61
CA ASP A 354 -9.91 -7.08 22.93
C ASP A 354 -10.67 -6.09 23.83
N ILE A 355 -11.75 -5.46 23.33
CA ILE A 355 -12.56 -4.48 24.06
C ILE A 355 -13.93 -5.11 24.38
N PRO A 356 -14.17 -5.58 25.62
CA PRO A 356 -15.41 -6.27 25.97
C PRO A 356 -16.69 -5.46 25.71
N ALA A 357 -16.62 -4.13 25.78
CA ALA A 357 -17.76 -3.25 25.50
C ALA A 357 -18.24 -3.29 24.04
N LEU A 358 -17.38 -3.73 23.10
CA LEU A 358 -17.72 -3.87 21.69
C LEU A 358 -18.30 -5.26 21.35
N ASP A 359 -18.22 -6.23 22.26
CA ASP A 359 -18.78 -7.57 22.04
C ASP A 359 -20.28 -7.62 22.40
N THR A 360 -21.08 -6.94 21.59
CA THR A 360 -22.55 -6.90 21.73
C THR A 360 -23.23 -7.81 20.70
N ALA A 361 -24.53 -8.07 20.90
CA ALA A 361 -25.29 -9.00 20.06
C ALA A 361 -25.50 -8.50 18.61
N SER A 362 -25.68 -7.18 18.41
CA SER A 362 -25.99 -6.62 17.09
C SER A 362 -24.88 -5.70 16.56
N SER A 363 -24.69 -5.66 15.24
CA SER A 363 -23.69 -4.77 14.61
C SER A 363 -23.96 -3.30 14.89
N LEU A 364 -25.24 -2.90 14.96
CA LEU A 364 -25.63 -1.54 15.29
C LEU A 364 -25.18 -1.16 16.70
N ASP A 365 -25.38 -2.05 17.69
CA ASP A 365 -24.93 -1.81 19.05
C ASP A 365 -23.41 -1.68 19.11
N LYS A 366 -22.65 -2.51 18.36
CA LYS A 366 -21.19 -2.40 18.29
C LYS A 366 -20.75 -1.03 17.78
N PHE A 367 -21.41 -0.52 16.75
CA PHE A 367 -21.13 0.80 16.22
C PHE A 367 -21.48 1.91 17.21
N THR A 368 -22.64 1.84 17.88
CA THR A 368 -23.00 2.81 18.92
C THR A 368 -21.98 2.80 20.06
N GLN A 369 -21.54 1.63 20.51
CA GLN A 369 -20.50 1.51 21.55
C GLN A 369 -19.15 2.04 21.06
N LEU A 370 -18.80 1.82 19.79
CA LEU A 370 -17.61 2.41 19.18
C LEU A 370 -17.69 3.95 19.23
N ILE A 371 -18.77 4.55 18.74
CA ILE A 371 -18.93 6.02 18.75
C ILE A 371 -18.86 6.57 20.17
N ASN A 372 -19.50 5.91 21.14
CA ASN A 372 -19.40 6.31 22.54
C ASN A 372 -17.95 6.25 23.02
N LEU A 373 -17.24 5.14 22.77
CA LEU A 373 -15.85 4.97 23.16
C LEU A 373 -14.95 6.05 22.55
N LEU A 374 -15.12 6.37 21.27
CA LEU A 374 -14.36 7.43 20.59
C LEU A 374 -14.62 8.80 21.20
N ASN A 375 -15.88 9.14 21.50
CA ASN A 375 -16.24 10.40 22.14
C ASN A 375 -15.66 10.52 23.56
N TRP A 376 -15.65 9.43 24.33
CA TRP A 376 -15.04 9.41 25.67
C TRP A 376 -13.53 9.65 25.60
N GLU A 377 -12.85 9.07 24.62
CA GLU A 377 -11.41 9.25 24.43
C GLU A 377 -11.06 10.67 24.03
N GLU A 378 -11.83 11.29 23.12
CA GLU A 378 -11.67 12.71 22.74
C GLU A 378 -11.87 13.69 23.91
N ILE A 379 -12.71 13.35 24.90
CA ILE A 379 -12.94 14.19 26.09
C ILE A 379 -11.83 14.01 27.15
N SER A 380 -11.13 12.87 27.12
CA SER A 380 -10.11 12.51 28.11
C SER A 380 -8.67 12.90 27.73
N GLU A 381 -8.45 13.26 26.46
CA GLU A 381 -7.23 13.92 25.95
C GLU A 381 -7.24 15.43 26.22
#